data_AF-A0A1L6ZPH9-F1
#
_entry.id   AF-A0A1L6ZPH9-F1
#
_cell.length_a   1.000
_cell.length_b   1.000
_cell.length_c   1.000
_cell.angle_alpha   90.00
_cell.angle_beta   90.00
_cell.angle_gamma   90.00
#
_symmetry.space_group_name_H-M   'P 1'
#
loop_
_entity.id
_entity.type
_entity.pdbx_description
1 polymer ?
#
loop_
_entity_poly.entity_id
_entity_poly.type
_entity_poly.pdbx_seq_one_letter_code
_entity_poly.pdbx_strand_id
1 'polypeptide(L)'
;MKRKAKFAVMMVHQFKEWIISVTGDAEIGAEDQEAEPTSPSALTPRQRRFVDEYLVDLNGTQAAIRAGYSSNTAISQASRLLGYANIEAAIQEASEARQRRLGLSSDHIARELQRVATSDIRDAFDANGNLLPPHQWPDNFAAAVAGVDVVTKSMGEGEVIYTSKLKLWPKAQALEALGKRIWPERRGKPVRFALLEIKTAADIVPALAAVAQAVANGSLTPEEGQAVAGVLETQRKAIETVDLEARIAAMEAAGGGAGHGRGV
;
A
#
# COMPACT_ATOMS: atom_id res chain seq x y z
N MET A 1 -37.34 -40.54 -24.64
CA MET A 1 -36.29 -39.67 -24.03
C MET A 1 -34.84 -39.91 -24.49
N LYS A 2 -34.52 -40.86 -25.40
CA LYS A 2 -33.12 -41.16 -25.79
C LYS A 2 -32.58 -40.49 -27.08
N ARG A 3 -33.33 -39.58 -27.73
CA ARG A 3 -32.91 -38.94 -29.00
C ARG A 3 -32.37 -37.51 -28.87
N LYS A 4 -32.60 -36.80 -27.76
CA LYS A 4 -32.07 -35.45 -27.53
C LYS A 4 -30.63 -35.43 -26.96
N ALA A 5 -30.19 -36.51 -26.29
CA ALA A 5 -28.84 -36.61 -25.73
C ALA A 5 -27.74 -36.91 -26.77
N LYS A 6 -28.07 -37.58 -27.89
CA LYS A 6 -27.09 -37.86 -28.96
C LYS A 6 -26.75 -36.65 -29.83
N PHE A 7 -27.64 -35.66 -29.92
CA PHE A 7 -27.40 -34.44 -30.72
C PHE A 7 -26.43 -33.46 -30.03
N ALA A 8 -26.42 -33.41 -28.69
CA ALA A 8 -25.51 -32.53 -27.95
C ALA A 8 -24.05 -33.03 -27.96
N VAL A 9 -23.83 -34.35 -27.95
CA VAL A 9 -22.48 -34.94 -28.00
C VAL A 9 -21.84 -34.83 -29.38
N MET A 10 -22.64 -34.91 -30.45
CA MET A 10 -22.14 -34.81 -31.83
C MET A 10 -21.68 -33.39 -32.20
N MET A 11 -22.27 -32.36 -31.58
CA MET A 11 -21.93 -30.95 -31.82
C MET A 11 -20.61 -30.54 -31.15
N VAL A 12 -20.29 -31.11 -29.99
CA VAL A 12 -19.03 -30.82 -29.26
C VAL A 12 -17.82 -31.43 -29.96
N HIS A 13 -17.98 -32.59 -30.62
CA HIS A 13 -16.90 -33.20 -31.40
C HIS A 13 -16.63 -32.45 -32.71
N GLN A 14 -17.66 -32.03 -33.44
CA GLN A 14 -17.45 -31.26 -34.68
C GLN A 14 -16.90 -29.86 -34.44
N PHE A 15 -17.15 -29.24 -33.27
CA PHE A 15 -16.57 -27.96 -32.90
C PHE A 15 -15.08 -28.07 -32.52
N LYS A 16 -14.67 -29.19 -31.91
CA LYS A 16 -13.25 -29.48 -31.62
C LYS A 16 -12.43 -29.68 -32.88
N GLU A 17 -12.96 -30.42 -33.86
CA GLU A 17 -12.30 -30.64 -35.16
C GLU A 17 -12.18 -29.35 -35.98
N TRP A 18 -13.19 -28.45 -35.90
CA TRP A 18 -13.14 -27.14 -36.55
C TRP A 18 -12.10 -26.20 -35.92
N ILE A 19 -11.91 -26.22 -34.59
CA ILE A 19 -10.87 -25.43 -33.92
C ILE A 19 -9.48 -25.94 -34.29
N ILE A 20 -9.27 -27.26 -34.35
CA ILE A 20 -7.98 -27.88 -34.72
C ILE A 20 -7.62 -27.57 -36.18
N SER A 21 -8.61 -27.40 -37.06
CA SER A 21 -8.41 -27.04 -38.47
C SER A 21 -8.13 -25.55 -38.72
N VAL A 22 -8.45 -24.65 -37.78
CA VAL A 22 -8.38 -23.19 -37.99
C VAL A 22 -7.09 -22.57 -37.44
N THR A 23 -6.38 -23.24 -36.55
CA THR A 23 -5.11 -22.76 -35.97
C THR A 23 -3.93 -23.56 -36.49
N GLY A 24 -3.47 -23.20 -37.69
CA GLY A 24 -2.15 -23.59 -38.18
C GLY A 24 -1.04 -22.75 -37.54
N ASP A 25 0.01 -23.43 -37.08
CA ASP A 25 1.38 -23.01 -36.79
C ASP A 25 1.61 -21.55 -36.33
N ALA A 26 1.65 -21.36 -35.01
CA ALA A 26 2.43 -20.30 -34.39
C ALA A 26 3.11 -20.85 -33.13
N GLU A 27 4.42 -21.01 -33.20
CA GLU A 27 5.30 -21.31 -32.08
C GLU A 27 5.13 -20.25 -30.98
N ILE A 28 4.60 -20.66 -29.81
CA ILE A 28 4.68 -19.88 -28.58
C ILE A 28 5.33 -20.78 -27.53
N GLY A 29 6.44 -20.28 -26.99
CA GLY A 29 7.45 -21.04 -26.26
C GLY A 29 6.95 -21.81 -25.04
N ALA A 30 7.63 -22.93 -24.83
CA ALA A 30 7.75 -23.78 -23.64
C ALA A 30 6.93 -23.33 -22.41
N GLU A 31 5.76 -23.96 -22.24
CA GLU A 31 5.07 -24.00 -20.97
C GLU A 31 5.86 -24.90 -20.00
N ASP A 32 6.48 -24.28 -18.99
CA ASP A 32 6.97 -24.98 -17.80
C ASP A 32 5.80 -25.67 -17.10
N GLN A 33 5.69 -26.99 -17.31
CA GLN A 33 4.77 -27.87 -16.59
C GLN A 33 5.25 -28.02 -15.14
N GLU A 34 4.93 -27.05 -14.28
CA GLU A 34 5.07 -27.18 -12.83
C GLU A 34 3.98 -28.13 -12.30
N ALA A 35 4.41 -29.26 -11.73
CA ALA A 35 3.56 -30.33 -11.23
C ALA A 35 2.46 -29.82 -10.29
N GLU A 36 1.21 -30.21 -10.56
CA GLU A 36 0.05 -29.82 -9.75
C GLU A 36 0.17 -30.34 -8.30
N PRO A 37 -0.15 -29.52 -7.28
CA PRO A 37 -0.11 -29.94 -5.90
C PRO A 37 -1.26 -30.93 -5.60
N THR A 38 -0.91 -32.11 -5.12
CA THR A 38 -1.81 -33.23 -4.77
C THR A 38 -2.62 -33.01 -3.48
N SER A 39 -3.08 -31.79 -3.22
CA SER A 39 -4.04 -31.46 -2.15
C SER A 39 -4.64 -30.06 -2.40
N PRO A 40 -5.96 -29.85 -2.26
CA PRO A 40 -6.61 -28.57 -2.56
C PRO A 40 -6.23 -27.40 -1.63
N SER A 41 -5.36 -27.63 -0.63
CA SER A 41 -4.89 -26.62 0.34
C SER A 41 -3.39 -26.30 0.24
N ALA A 42 -2.61 -27.01 -0.58
CA ALA A 42 -1.17 -26.82 -0.63
C ALA A 42 -0.80 -25.71 -1.62
N LEU A 43 -0.16 -24.64 -1.12
CA LEU A 43 0.40 -23.58 -1.97
C LEU A 43 1.48 -24.14 -2.89
N THR A 44 1.46 -23.72 -4.15
CA THR A 44 2.57 -23.98 -5.08
C THR A 44 3.84 -23.26 -4.60
N PRO A 45 5.05 -23.70 -5.00
CA PRO A 45 6.30 -23.02 -4.63
C PRO A 45 6.29 -21.53 -4.99
N ARG A 46 5.75 -21.19 -6.17
CA ARG A 46 5.62 -19.82 -6.66
C ARG A 46 4.60 -18.99 -5.86
N GLN A 47 3.47 -19.58 -5.46
CA GLN A 47 2.50 -18.92 -4.59
C GLN A 47 3.06 -18.69 -3.18
N ARG A 48 3.82 -19.65 -2.63
CA ARG A 48 4.50 -19.47 -1.35
C ARG A 48 5.49 -18.31 -1.40
N ARG A 49 6.30 -18.24 -2.46
CA ARG A 49 7.22 -17.13 -2.67
C ARG A 49 6.49 -15.79 -2.81
N PHE A 50 5.33 -15.77 -3.46
CA PHE A 50 4.48 -14.59 -3.50
C PHE A 50 4.03 -14.13 -2.11
N VAL A 51 3.59 -15.05 -1.24
CA VAL A 51 3.22 -14.74 0.15
C VAL A 51 4.40 -14.14 0.92
N ASP A 52 5.57 -14.77 0.84
CA ASP A 52 6.77 -14.31 1.53
C ASP A 52 7.17 -12.90 1.09
N GLU A 53 7.16 -12.63 -0.22
CA GLU A 53 7.50 -11.33 -0.81
C GLU A 53 6.45 -10.26 -0.53
N TYR A 54 5.18 -10.64 -0.43
CA TYR A 54 4.08 -9.72 -0.11
C TYR A 54 4.18 -9.23 1.34
N LEU A 55 4.59 -10.08 2.28
CA LEU A 55 4.74 -9.71 3.69
C LEU A 55 5.96 -8.81 3.98
N VAL A 56 6.74 -8.43 2.97
CA VAL A 56 7.84 -7.47 3.10
C VAL A 56 7.31 -6.03 3.04
N ASP A 57 6.48 -5.71 2.05
CA ASP A 57 6.07 -4.32 1.73
C ASP A 57 4.56 -4.16 1.46
N LEU A 58 3.78 -5.25 1.54
CA LEU A 58 2.35 -5.30 1.23
C LEU A 58 2.01 -4.81 -0.18
N ASN A 59 2.97 -4.89 -1.12
CA ASN A 59 2.79 -4.52 -2.51
C ASN A 59 2.61 -5.78 -3.38
N GLY A 60 1.36 -6.05 -3.76
CA GLY A 60 1.02 -7.25 -4.54
C GLY A 60 1.77 -7.31 -5.89
N THR A 61 1.87 -6.20 -6.62
CA THR A 61 2.53 -6.16 -7.93
C THR A 61 4.01 -6.48 -7.82
N GLN A 62 4.72 -5.87 -6.86
CA GLN A 62 6.14 -6.14 -6.65
C GLN A 62 6.38 -7.55 -6.11
N ALA A 63 5.52 -8.03 -5.21
CA ALA A 63 5.57 -9.40 -4.73
C ALA A 63 5.41 -10.42 -5.86
N ALA A 64 4.51 -10.18 -6.82
CA ALA A 64 4.35 -11.03 -8.00
C ALA A 64 5.62 -11.05 -8.86
N ILE A 65 6.24 -9.90 -9.11
CA ILE A 65 7.48 -9.82 -9.89
C ILE A 65 8.61 -10.60 -9.18
N ARG A 66 8.81 -10.38 -7.88
CA ARG A 66 9.86 -11.06 -7.08
C ARG A 66 9.61 -12.57 -6.94
N ALA A 67 8.34 -12.98 -6.92
CA ALA A 67 7.93 -14.38 -6.97
C ALA A 67 8.09 -15.03 -8.35
N GLY A 68 8.50 -14.27 -9.36
CA GLY A 68 8.81 -14.76 -10.70
C GLY A 68 7.64 -14.69 -11.69
N TYR A 69 6.54 -13.97 -11.40
CA TYR A 69 5.50 -13.68 -12.38
C TYR A 69 5.96 -12.65 -13.41
N SER A 70 5.45 -12.76 -14.64
CA SER A 70 5.77 -11.82 -15.73
C SER A 70 5.39 -10.41 -15.33
N SER A 71 6.34 -9.48 -15.47
CA SER A 71 6.17 -8.05 -15.16
C SER A 71 4.98 -7.43 -15.88
N ASN A 72 4.76 -7.82 -17.14
CA ASN A 72 3.65 -7.33 -17.97
C ASN A 72 2.27 -7.74 -17.42
N THR A 73 2.20 -8.81 -16.63
CA THR A 73 0.93 -9.33 -16.07
C THR A 73 0.86 -9.23 -14.55
N ALA A 74 1.91 -8.75 -13.88
CA ALA A 74 2.08 -8.77 -12.44
C ALA A 74 0.91 -8.12 -11.68
N ILE A 75 0.37 -7.01 -12.18
CA ILE A 75 -0.79 -6.33 -11.59
C ILE A 75 -2.01 -7.25 -11.57
N SER A 76 -2.34 -7.84 -12.72
CA SER A 76 -3.50 -8.72 -12.87
C SER A 76 -3.34 -10.02 -12.08
N GLN A 77 -2.13 -10.59 -12.05
CA GLN A 77 -1.82 -11.80 -11.30
C GLN A 77 -1.88 -11.55 -9.80
N ALA A 78 -1.28 -10.46 -9.31
CA ALA A 78 -1.33 -10.07 -7.91
C ALA A 78 -2.76 -9.92 -7.40
N SER A 79 -3.61 -9.21 -8.16
CA SER A 79 -5.03 -9.05 -7.83
C SER A 79 -5.75 -10.40 -7.70
N ARG A 80 -5.49 -11.32 -8.64
CA ARG A 80 -6.07 -12.66 -8.62
C ARG A 80 -5.56 -13.50 -7.44
N LEU A 81 -4.25 -13.50 -7.20
CA LEU A 81 -3.61 -14.25 -6.11
C LEU A 81 -4.13 -13.80 -4.74
N LEU A 82 -4.27 -12.50 -4.53
CA LEU A 82 -4.83 -11.95 -3.29
C LEU A 82 -6.32 -12.30 -3.09
N GLY A 83 -7.04 -12.68 -4.15
CA GLY A 83 -8.42 -13.16 -4.07
C GLY A 83 -8.56 -14.66 -3.78
N TYR A 84 -7.48 -15.43 -3.79
CA TYR A 84 -7.54 -16.86 -3.51
C TYR A 84 -7.54 -17.15 -2.01
N ALA A 85 -8.56 -17.88 -1.54
CA ALA A 85 -8.75 -18.17 -0.11
C ALA A 85 -7.56 -18.91 0.54
N ASN A 86 -6.87 -19.78 -0.20
CA ASN A 86 -5.67 -20.47 0.30
C ASN A 86 -4.46 -19.54 0.46
N ILE A 87 -4.33 -18.52 -0.40
CA ILE A 87 -3.27 -17.50 -0.30
C ILE A 87 -3.59 -16.53 0.84
N GLU A 88 -4.84 -16.09 0.97
CA GLU A 88 -5.30 -15.27 2.09
C GLU A 88 -5.02 -15.96 3.44
N ALA A 89 -5.39 -17.24 3.56
CA ALA A 89 -5.12 -18.03 4.76
C ALA A 89 -3.62 -18.13 5.08
N ALA A 90 -2.77 -18.32 4.06
CA ALA A 90 -1.32 -18.39 4.25
C ALA A 90 -0.69 -17.04 4.64
N ILE A 91 -1.15 -15.93 4.06
CA ILE A 91 -0.76 -14.57 4.46
C ILE A 91 -1.12 -14.34 5.93
N GLN A 92 -2.33 -14.74 6.32
CA GLN A 92 -2.81 -14.60 7.69
C GLN A 92 -1.96 -15.43 8.66
N GLU A 93 -1.75 -16.71 8.37
CA GLU A 93 -0.94 -17.60 9.22
C GLU A 93 0.51 -17.10 9.37
N ALA A 94 1.15 -16.70 8.28
CA ALA A 94 2.52 -16.18 8.30
C ALA A 94 2.61 -14.84 9.05
N SER A 95 1.60 -13.97 8.90
CA SER A 95 1.50 -12.73 9.67
C SER A 95 1.35 -12.99 11.16
N GLU A 96 0.48 -13.91 11.56
CA GLU A 96 0.27 -14.33 12.95
C GLU A 96 1.51 -15.02 13.53
N ALA A 97 2.21 -15.86 12.76
CA ALA A 97 3.46 -16.48 13.18
C ALA A 97 4.55 -15.42 13.43
N ARG A 98 4.64 -14.39 12.57
CA ARG A 98 5.55 -13.25 12.78
C ARG A 98 5.17 -12.46 14.04
N GLN A 99 3.88 -12.19 14.25
CA GLN A 99 3.40 -11.51 15.45
C GLN A 99 3.72 -12.32 16.73
N ARG A 100 3.47 -13.64 16.71
CA ARG A 100 3.78 -14.54 17.83
C ARG A 100 5.28 -14.56 18.14
N ARG A 101 6.14 -14.68 17.12
CA ARG A 101 7.60 -14.69 17.30
C ARG A 101 8.12 -13.41 17.93
N LEU A 102 7.54 -12.26 17.58
CA LEU A 102 7.97 -10.97 18.12
C LEU A 102 7.29 -10.62 19.45
N GLY A 103 6.21 -11.31 19.83
CA GLY A 103 5.35 -10.90 20.96
C GLY A 103 4.61 -9.58 20.73
N LEU A 104 4.71 -8.99 19.53
CA LEU A 104 4.18 -7.70 19.16
C LEU A 104 2.79 -7.87 18.52
N SER A 105 1.79 -8.07 19.36
CA SER A 105 0.40 -7.92 18.91
C SER A 105 0.04 -6.43 18.79
N SER A 106 -1.06 -6.17 18.08
CA SER A 106 -1.74 -4.87 18.14
C SER A 106 -1.87 -4.43 19.60
N ASP A 107 -2.58 -5.20 20.43
CA ASP A 107 -2.83 -4.83 21.83
C ASP A 107 -1.56 -4.63 22.65
N HIS A 108 -0.49 -5.37 22.37
CA HIS A 108 0.80 -5.15 23.01
C HIS A 108 1.36 -3.76 22.70
N ILE A 109 1.40 -3.36 21.42
CA ILE A 109 1.84 -2.00 21.03
C ILE A 109 0.97 -0.93 21.68
N ALA A 110 -0.35 -1.15 21.75
CA ALA A 110 -1.26 -0.20 22.41
C ALA A 110 -0.95 -0.05 23.90
N ARG A 111 -0.66 -1.16 24.61
CA ARG A 111 -0.26 -1.13 26.02
C ARG A 111 1.05 -0.37 26.23
N GLU A 112 2.07 -0.60 25.41
CA GLU A 112 3.35 0.12 25.54
C GLU A 112 3.19 1.62 25.25
N LEU A 113 2.44 1.98 24.20
CA LEU A 113 2.11 3.39 23.94
C LEU A 113 1.30 4.02 25.07
N GLN A 114 0.38 3.27 25.69
CA GLN A 114 -0.43 3.76 26.80
C GLN A 114 0.45 4.11 28.01
N ARG A 115 1.45 3.30 28.34
CA ARG A 115 2.39 3.58 29.44
C ARG A 115 3.08 4.93 29.25
N VAL A 116 3.59 5.19 28.06
CA VAL A 116 4.21 6.48 27.69
C VAL A 116 3.17 7.62 27.69
N ALA A 117 2.00 7.38 27.11
CA ALA A 117 0.95 8.38 26.97
C ALA A 117 0.34 8.80 28.32
N THR A 118 0.33 7.89 29.30
CA THR A 118 -0.35 8.09 30.59
C THR A 118 0.61 8.22 31.77
N SER A 119 1.93 8.20 31.53
CA SER A 119 2.93 8.39 32.58
C SER A 119 2.73 9.71 33.33
N ASP A 120 2.89 9.64 34.65
CA ASP A 120 2.89 10.78 35.56
C ASP A 120 4.31 11.01 36.09
N ILE A 121 4.79 12.24 36.03
CA ILE A 121 6.13 12.59 36.53
C ILE A 121 6.23 12.43 38.06
N ARG A 122 5.10 12.53 38.77
CA ARG A 122 5.05 12.39 40.24
C ARG A 122 5.41 10.98 40.69
N ASP A 123 5.23 9.97 39.84
CA ASP A 123 5.61 8.58 40.12
C ASP A 123 7.12 8.39 40.26
N ALA A 124 7.92 9.39 39.86
CA ALA A 124 9.38 9.38 40.02
C ALA A 124 9.84 9.81 41.42
N PHE A 125 8.94 10.30 42.28
CA PHE A 125 9.30 10.97 43.54
C PHE A 125 8.67 10.29 44.76
N ASP A 126 9.40 10.31 45.88
CA ASP A 126 8.88 9.91 47.19
C ASP A 126 8.01 11.00 47.84
N ALA A 127 7.45 10.72 49.02
CA ALA A 127 6.63 11.68 49.76
C ALA A 127 7.37 12.95 50.20
N ASN A 128 8.70 12.93 50.20
CA ASN A 128 9.56 14.05 50.58
C ASN A 128 10.03 14.85 49.36
N GLY A 129 9.65 14.45 48.14
CA GLY A 129 10.07 15.09 46.89
C GLY A 129 11.46 14.67 46.39
N ASN A 130 12.04 13.59 46.93
CA ASN A 130 13.28 13.01 46.41
C ASN A 130 12.98 12.06 45.26
N LEU A 131 13.87 12.03 44.26
CA LEU A 131 13.77 11.06 43.17
C LEU A 131 13.97 9.64 43.70
N LEU A 132 13.03 8.76 43.38
CA LEU A 132 13.15 7.34 43.62
C LEU A 132 14.31 6.76 42.80
N PRO A 133 15.04 5.77 43.32
CA PRO A 133 16.05 5.07 42.53
C PRO A 133 15.39 4.19 41.45
N PRO A 134 16.08 3.92 40.32
CA PRO A 134 15.46 3.24 39.17
C PRO A 134 14.81 1.90 39.44
N HIS A 135 15.30 1.15 40.43
CA HIS A 135 14.73 -0.15 40.81
C HIS A 135 13.41 -0.04 41.60
N GLN A 136 13.03 1.18 42.03
CA GLN A 136 11.77 1.47 42.73
C GLN A 136 10.77 2.19 41.84
N TRP A 137 11.11 2.47 40.58
CA TRP A 137 10.18 3.09 39.66
C TRP A 137 9.04 2.15 39.32
N PRO A 138 7.77 2.62 39.34
CA PRO A 138 6.66 1.85 38.81
C PRO A 138 6.88 1.52 37.33
N ASP A 139 6.47 0.32 36.90
CA ASP A 139 6.67 -0.17 35.52
C ASP A 139 6.17 0.83 34.46
N ASN A 140 5.03 1.47 34.71
CA ASN A 140 4.45 2.46 33.79
C ASN A 140 5.33 3.70 33.64
N PHE A 141 5.93 4.17 34.74
CA PHE A 141 6.85 5.31 34.71
C PHE A 141 8.17 4.92 34.06
N ALA A 142 8.74 3.77 34.46
CA ALA A 142 10.00 3.26 33.91
C ALA A 142 9.94 3.11 32.38
N ALA A 143 8.83 2.61 31.84
CA ALA A 143 8.60 2.48 30.40
C ALA A 143 8.55 3.85 29.66
N ALA A 144 8.24 4.94 30.37
CA ALA A 144 8.17 6.28 29.81
C ALA A 144 9.52 7.03 29.86
N VAL A 145 10.53 6.50 30.54
CA VAL A 145 11.86 7.11 30.64
C VAL A 145 12.63 6.89 29.33
N ALA A 146 13.07 7.99 28.71
CA ALA A 146 13.90 8.01 27.52
C ALA A 146 15.40 8.15 27.85
N GLY A 147 15.75 8.65 29.03
CA GLY A 147 17.15 8.80 29.46
C GLY A 147 17.29 9.37 30.87
N VAL A 148 18.43 9.06 31.49
CA VAL A 148 18.78 9.50 32.85
C VAL A 148 20.23 9.99 32.83
N ASP A 149 20.45 11.27 33.10
CA ASP A 149 21.79 11.82 33.27
C ASP A 149 22.08 11.97 34.76
N VAL A 150 23.05 11.22 35.29
CA VAL A 150 23.45 11.30 36.70
C VAL A 150 24.80 12.02 36.79
N VAL A 151 24.79 13.21 37.38
CA VAL A 151 26.01 13.98 37.65
C VAL A 151 26.35 13.84 39.13
N THR A 152 27.53 13.31 39.40
CA THR A 152 28.09 13.21 40.75
C THR A 152 29.01 14.40 40.98
N LYS A 153 28.66 15.29 41.90
CA LYS A 153 29.54 16.39 42.33
C LYS A 153 30.09 16.07 43.70
N SER A 154 31.42 15.98 43.79
CA SER A 154 32.12 15.97 45.08
C SER A 154 32.39 17.42 45.47
N MET A 155 31.70 17.89 46.51
CA MET A 155 32.17 19.05 47.27
C MET A 155 33.13 18.47 48.32
N GLY A 156 34.30 19.09 48.55
CA GLY A 156 35.26 18.57 49.55
C GLY A 156 34.62 18.38 50.92
N GLU A 157 35.19 17.49 51.75
CA GLU A 157 34.63 16.96 53.02
C GLU A 157 33.63 15.79 52.88
N GLY A 158 33.74 14.98 51.83
CA GLY A 158 33.02 13.69 51.73
C GLY A 158 31.53 13.82 51.40
N GLU A 159 31.05 15.04 51.13
CA GLU A 159 29.67 15.31 50.75
C GLU A 159 29.51 15.15 49.23
N VAL A 160 28.83 14.07 48.83
CA VAL A 160 28.56 13.74 47.43
C VAL A 160 27.12 14.14 47.10
N ILE A 161 26.95 15.09 46.19
CA ILE A 161 25.62 15.49 45.68
C ILE A 161 25.37 14.77 44.35
N TYR A 162 24.32 13.96 44.32
CA TYR A 162 23.80 13.35 43.08
C TYR A 162 22.77 14.29 42.45
N THR A 163 23.04 14.80 41.26
CA THR A 163 22.06 15.52 40.44
C THR A 163 21.61 14.61 39.30
N SER A 164 20.35 14.20 39.31
CA SER A 164 19.77 13.36 38.25
C SER A 164 18.83 14.18 37.38
N LYS A 165 19.03 14.14 36.05
CA LYS A 165 18.13 14.71 35.05
C LYS A 165 17.38 13.58 34.36
N LEU A 166 16.05 13.63 34.43
CA LEU A 166 15.18 12.66 33.77
C LEU A 166 14.67 13.21 32.45
N LYS A 167 14.77 12.41 31.40
CA LYS A 167 14.18 12.66 30.09
C LYS A 167 13.08 11.62 29.86
N LEU A 168 11.86 12.07 29.55
CA LEU A 168 10.76 11.19 29.18
C LEU A 168 10.58 11.14 27.67
N TRP A 169 9.97 10.06 27.19
CA TRP A 169 9.49 9.98 25.80
C TRP A 169 8.40 11.05 25.54
N PRO A 170 8.24 11.51 24.29
CA PRO A 170 7.27 12.53 23.95
C PRO A 170 5.83 11.99 24.05
N LYS A 171 5.16 12.31 25.16
CA LYS A 171 3.76 11.94 25.47
C LYS A 171 2.77 12.28 24.36
N ALA A 172 2.93 13.43 23.71
CA ALA A 172 2.06 13.87 22.61
C ALA A 172 2.10 12.90 21.41
N GLN A 173 3.27 12.39 21.05
CA GLN A 173 3.42 11.45 19.93
C GLN A 173 2.80 10.09 20.26
N ALA A 174 2.94 9.62 21.50
CA ALA A 174 2.31 8.38 21.95
C ALA A 174 0.78 8.49 21.93
N LEU A 175 0.23 9.62 22.39
CA LEU A 175 -1.21 9.90 22.32
C LEU A 175 -1.72 9.99 20.89
N GLU A 176 -0.98 10.63 19.98
CA GLU A 176 -1.34 10.70 18.56
C GLU A 176 -1.35 9.31 17.92
N ALA A 177 -0.34 8.48 18.17
CA ALA A 177 -0.26 7.12 17.67
C ALA A 177 -1.42 6.24 18.19
N LEU A 178 -1.77 6.37 19.47
CA LEU A 178 -2.95 5.71 20.04
C LEU A 178 -4.25 6.24 19.43
N GLY A 179 -4.37 7.56 19.28
CA GLY A 179 -5.53 8.23 18.69
C GLY A 179 -5.80 7.74 17.27
N LYS A 180 -4.79 7.70 16.41
CA LYS A 180 -4.90 7.18 15.04
C LYS A 180 -5.36 5.72 14.97
N ARG A 181 -5.03 4.92 15.99
CA ARG A 181 -5.48 3.53 16.05
C ARG A 181 -6.90 3.39 16.58
N ILE A 182 -7.21 4.04 17.70
CA ILE A 182 -8.50 3.90 18.40
C ILE A 182 -9.59 4.65 17.62
N TRP A 183 -9.23 5.79 17.04
CA TRP A 183 -10.10 6.65 16.25
C TRP A 183 -9.51 6.87 14.85
N PRO A 184 -9.50 5.83 14.01
CA PRO A 184 -8.98 5.97 12.66
C PRO A 184 -9.80 7.00 11.90
N GLU A 185 -9.12 7.93 11.24
CA GLU A 185 -9.75 8.87 10.34
C GLU A 185 -10.53 8.09 9.29
N ARG A 186 -11.77 8.50 9.05
CA ARG A 186 -12.59 7.88 8.01
C ARG A 186 -11.87 8.06 6.68
N ARG A 187 -11.37 6.96 6.12
CA ARG A 187 -10.87 6.95 4.73
C ARG A 187 -11.99 7.39 3.81
N GLY A 188 -11.65 8.19 2.80
CA GLY A 188 -12.61 8.70 1.82
C GLY A 188 -13.46 7.58 1.24
N LYS A 189 -14.78 7.82 1.11
CA LYS A 189 -15.67 6.87 0.45
C LYS A 189 -15.37 6.85 -1.05
N PRO A 190 -15.58 5.72 -1.75
CA PRO A 190 -15.52 5.71 -3.21
C PRO A 190 -16.48 6.75 -3.78
N VAL A 191 -15.94 7.74 -4.50
CA VAL A 191 -16.74 8.76 -5.18
C VAL A 191 -17.29 8.16 -6.46
N ARG A 192 -18.61 8.02 -6.55
CA ARG A 192 -19.29 7.59 -7.78
C ARG A 192 -19.70 8.81 -8.58
N PHE A 193 -18.80 9.25 -9.45
CA PHE A 193 -19.03 10.39 -10.34
C PHE A 193 -18.89 9.93 -11.79
N ALA A 194 -19.95 10.09 -12.57
CA ALA A 194 -19.94 9.75 -13.99
C ALA A 194 -19.28 10.89 -14.76
N LEU A 195 -18.05 10.68 -15.19
CA LEU A 195 -17.32 11.62 -16.03
C LEU A 195 -17.64 11.39 -17.51
N LEU A 196 -17.71 12.48 -18.26
CA LEU A 196 -17.67 12.45 -19.72
C LEU A 196 -16.30 11.93 -20.17
N GLU A 197 -16.25 11.28 -21.33
CA GLU A 197 -14.99 10.79 -21.90
C GLU A 197 -14.08 11.99 -22.25
N ILE A 198 -12.89 12.06 -21.64
CA ILE A 198 -11.94 13.17 -21.83
C ILE A 198 -10.88 12.70 -22.83
N LYS A 199 -10.85 13.32 -24.01
CA LYS A 199 -9.89 13.02 -25.08
C LYS A 199 -8.89 14.15 -25.29
N THR A 200 -9.33 15.38 -25.09
CA THR A 200 -8.57 16.59 -25.36
C THR A 200 -8.53 17.50 -24.14
N ALA A 201 -7.60 18.46 -24.12
CA ALA A 201 -7.53 19.46 -23.06
C ALA A 201 -8.81 20.33 -22.99
N ALA A 202 -9.54 20.48 -24.11
CA ALA A 202 -10.80 21.23 -24.16
C ALA A 202 -11.93 20.55 -23.37
N ASP A 203 -11.90 19.22 -23.25
CA ASP A 203 -12.92 18.42 -22.55
C ASP A 203 -12.87 18.59 -21.02
N ILE A 204 -11.80 19.20 -20.50
CA ILE A 204 -11.62 19.45 -19.07
C ILE A 204 -12.55 20.54 -18.55
N VAL A 205 -12.83 21.56 -19.36
CA VAL A 205 -13.72 22.68 -18.98
C VAL A 205 -15.13 22.18 -18.65
N PRO A 206 -15.82 21.41 -19.52
CA PRO A 206 -17.13 20.85 -19.18
C PRO A 206 -17.06 19.83 -18.03
N ALA A 207 -15.96 19.08 -17.88
CA ALA A 207 -15.78 18.16 -16.76
C ALA A 207 -15.70 18.90 -15.41
N LEU A 208 -14.93 19.98 -15.31
CA LEU A 208 -14.86 20.83 -14.11
C LEU A 208 -16.20 21.52 -13.82
N ALA A 209 -16.94 21.95 -14.85
CA ALA A 209 -18.28 22.50 -14.68
C ALA A 209 -19.25 21.44 -14.11
N ALA A 210 -19.18 20.19 -14.58
CA ALA A 210 -19.98 19.10 -14.03
C ALA A 210 -19.64 18.81 -12.55
N VAL A 211 -18.36 18.86 -12.18
CA VAL A 211 -17.93 18.74 -10.78
C VAL A 211 -18.48 19.88 -9.94
N ALA A 212 -18.38 21.13 -10.41
CA ALA A 212 -18.90 22.30 -9.71
C ALA A 212 -20.42 22.20 -9.50
N GLN A 213 -21.17 21.73 -10.51
CA GLN A 213 -22.61 21.53 -10.42
C GLN A 213 -22.96 20.41 -9.42
N ALA A 214 -22.18 19.34 -9.37
CA ALA A 214 -22.36 18.24 -8.43
C ALA A 214 -22.05 18.63 -6.97
N VAL A 215 -21.12 19.57 -6.76
CA VAL A 215 -20.93 20.19 -5.44
C VAL A 215 -22.11 21.10 -5.10
N ALA A 216 -22.55 21.93 -6.04
CA ALA A 216 -23.66 22.87 -5.84
C ALA A 216 -25.00 22.20 -5.50
N ASN A 217 -25.26 21.02 -6.05
CA ASN A 217 -26.48 20.26 -5.79
C ASN A 217 -26.35 19.27 -4.61
N GLY A 218 -25.19 19.20 -3.95
CA GLY A 218 -24.94 18.33 -2.80
C GLY A 218 -24.70 16.85 -3.13
N SER A 219 -24.52 16.50 -4.40
CA SER A 219 -24.13 15.13 -4.80
C SER A 219 -22.67 14.82 -4.48
N LEU A 220 -21.82 15.86 -4.42
CA LEU A 220 -20.45 15.81 -3.94
C LEU A 220 -20.27 16.79 -2.79
N THR A 221 -19.46 16.42 -1.81
CA THR A 221 -18.92 17.37 -0.84
C THR A 221 -17.86 18.27 -1.51
N PRO A 222 -17.57 19.46 -0.96
CA PRO A 222 -16.48 20.30 -1.44
C PRO A 222 -15.13 19.58 -1.49
N GLU A 223 -14.85 18.75 -0.48
CA GLU A 223 -13.62 17.94 -0.40
C GLU A 223 -13.55 16.88 -1.50
N GLU A 224 -14.66 16.19 -1.78
CA GLU A 224 -14.74 15.23 -2.89
C GLU A 224 -14.63 15.92 -4.25
N GLY A 225 -15.27 17.07 -4.41
CA GLY A 225 -15.17 17.89 -5.62
C GLY A 225 -13.74 18.34 -5.89
N GLN A 226 -13.02 18.79 -4.86
CA GLN A 226 -11.60 19.15 -4.95
C GLN A 226 -10.75 17.94 -5.34
N ALA A 227 -11.00 16.76 -4.77
CA ALA A 227 -10.26 15.54 -5.10
C ALA A 227 -10.46 15.15 -6.58
N VAL A 228 -11.70 15.18 -7.09
CA VAL A 228 -11.99 14.87 -8.50
C VAL A 228 -11.37 15.92 -9.43
N ALA A 229 -11.48 17.21 -9.11
CA ALA A 229 -10.86 18.28 -9.90
C ALA A 229 -9.33 18.13 -9.99
N GLY A 230 -8.68 17.68 -8.92
CA GLY A 230 -7.23 17.39 -8.92
C GLY A 230 -6.83 16.27 -9.88
N VAL A 231 -7.66 15.22 -9.99
CA VAL A 231 -7.44 14.14 -10.98
C VAL A 231 -7.59 14.67 -12.42
N LEU A 232 -8.63 15.48 -12.66
CA LEU A 232 -8.87 16.10 -13.98
C LEU A 232 -7.70 17.01 -14.40
N GLU A 233 -7.17 17.81 -13.48
CA GLU A 233 -6.01 18.67 -13.77
C GLU A 233 -4.74 17.86 -14.06
N THR A 234 -4.56 16.73 -13.38
CA THR A 234 -3.46 15.80 -13.68
C THR A 234 -3.61 15.21 -15.08
N GLN A 235 -4.83 14.83 -15.47
CA GLN A 235 -5.12 14.34 -16.82
C GLN A 235 -4.93 15.43 -17.89
N ARG A 236 -5.34 16.68 -17.64
CA ARG A 236 -5.11 17.81 -18.55
C ARG A 236 -3.63 17.98 -18.87
N LYS A 237 -2.78 18.00 -17.84
CA LYS A 237 -1.33 18.12 -18.01
C LYS A 237 -0.74 16.97 -18.82
N ALA A 238 -1.23 15.75 -18.61
CA ALA A 238 -0.78 14.59 -19.38
C ALA A 238 -1.15 14.73 -20.88
N ILE A 239 -2.38 15.15 -21.18
CA ILE A 239 -2.84 15.36 -22.57
C ILE A 239 -2.03 16.46 -23.25
N GLU A 240 -1.86 17.61 -22.60
CA GLU A 240 -1.07 18.71 -23.15
C GLU A 240 0.39 18.33 -23.40
N THR A 241 0.97 17.51 -22.51
CA THR A 241 2.34 17.01 -22.71
C THR A 241 2.43 16.20 -24.01
N VAL A 242 1.48 15.29 -24.24
CA VAL A 242 1.42 14.49 -25.47
C VAL A 242 1.19 15.35 -26.72
N ASP A 243 0.26 16.31 -26.65
CA ASP A 243 -0.05 17.20 -27.77
C ASP A 243 1.14 18.10 -28.14
N LEU A 244 1.88 18.59 -27.13
CA LEU A 244 3.09 19.39 -27.33
C LEU A 244 4.22 18.57 -27.93
N GLU A 245 4.46 17.34 -27.45
CA GLU A 245 5.45 16.43 -28.03
C GLU A 245 5.15 16.15 -29.51
N ALA A 246 3.89 15.87 -29.85
CA ALA A 246 3.46 15.66 -31.23
C ALA A 246 3.71 16.89 -32.12
N ARG A 247 3.44 18.09 -31.59
CA ARG A 247 3.67 19.35 -32.32
C ARG A 247 5.16 19.66 -32.50
N ILE A 248 5.99 19.38 -31.50
CA ILE A 248 7.45 19.53 -31.59
C ILE A 248 7.99 18.58 -32.66
N ALA A 249 7.62 17.30 -32.63
CA ALA A 249 8.03 16.33 -33.64
C ALA A 249 7.62 16.75 -35.07
N ALA A 250 6.42 17.30 -35.24
CA ALA A 250 5.97 17.82 -36.52
C ALA A 250 6.79 19.03 -37.01
N MET A 251 7.18 19.94 -36.10
CA MET A 251 8.04 21.08 -36.42
C MET A 251 9.47 20.64 -36.74
N GLU A 252 10.02 19.66 -36.03
CA GLU A 252 11.35 19.09 -36.31
C GLU A 252 11.38 18.39 -37.67
N ALA A 253 10.34 17.63 -38.00
CA ALA A 253 10.19 17.01 -39.32
C ALA A 253 10.10 18.06 -40.45
N ALA A 254 9.40 19.18 -40.22
CA ALA A 254 9.31 20.28 -41.18
C ALA A 254 10.61 21.10 -41.30
N GLY A 255 11.35 21.27 -40.19
CA GLY A 255 12.62 22.01 -40.14
C GLY A 255 13.81 21.26 -40.71
N GLY A 256 13.79 19.92 -40.69
CA GLY A 256 14.87 19.06 -41.20
C GLY A 256 15.05 19.07 -42.73
N GLY A 257 14.10 19.64 -43.49
CA GLY A 257 14.15 19.69 -44.96
C GLY A 257 14.83 20.93 -45.56
N ALA A 258 15.14 21.97 -44.79
CA ALA A 258 15.54 23.29 -45.31
C ALA A 258 17.03 23.63 -45.15
N GLY A 259 17.90 22.62 -45.08
CA GLY A 259 19.30 22.80 -44.70
C GLY A 259 20.33 22.01 -45.49
N HIS A 260 20.22 21.88 -46.82
CA HIS A 260 21.34 21.46 -47.69
C HIS A 260 21.17 22.04 -49.11
N GLY A 261 21.72 23.22 -49.36
CA GLY A 261 21.60 23.82 -50.70
C GLY A 261 22.13 25.24 -50.86
N ARG A 262 23.30 25.58 -50.31
CA ARG A 262 24.14 26.67 -50.85
C ARG A 262 25.59 26.21 -50.85
N GLY A 263 25.94 25.45 -51.88
CA GLY A 263 27.30 25.24 -52.32
C GLY A 263 27.63 26.24 -53.42
N VAL A 264 28.70 27.00 -53.17
CA VAL A 264 29.75 27.52 -54.07
C VAL A 264 29.33 28.12 -55.41
#